data_AF-A0A443ISN3-F1
#
_entry.id   AF-A0A443ISN3-F1
#
_cell.length_a   1.000
_cell.length_b   1.000
_cell.length_c   1.000
_cell.angle_alpha   90.00
_cell.angle_beta   90.00
_cell.angle_gamma   90.00
#
_symmetry.space_group_name_H-M   'P 1'
#
loop_
_entity.id
_entity.type
_entity.pdbx_description
1 polymer ?
#
loop_
_entity_poly.entity_id
_entity_poly.type
_entity_poly.pdbx_seq_one_letter_code
_entity_poly.pdbx_strand_id
1 'polypeptide(L)'
;MAAILWLDHALFVPDQRVGIIAHKLEDAETIFRDKVRFAYDNLPEALRDRMPLKKAMESLLIFAHNNSSIRVSTSMRTGTIHRLHVSEMGKIAAEFPKKAIELTTGSFPAVPTGHGIIVIESTAEGKAGEFYAIANKAEQQQKERRATGRPIGVNEFQFHFFPWWRDPTYRLPPDQARHVRISAKEHAYFDTVEGVMDCDIDIGQRAWYISTRDSRFAASP
;
A
#
# COMPACT_ATOMS: atom_id res chain seq x y z
N MET A 1 0.78 2.55 6.75
CA MET A 1 1.54 3.77 6.39
C MET A 1 0.63 4.83 5.76
N ALA A 2 -0.08 4.56 4.65
CA ALA A 2 -0.82 5.62 3.94
C ALA A 2 -2.01 6.23 4.72
N ALA A 3 -2.66 5.49 5.63
CA ALA A 3 -3.73 6.05 6.47
C ALA A 3 -3.25 7.22 7.36
N ILE A 4 -2.01 7.15 7.87
CA ILE A 4 -1.42 8.21 8.70
C ILE A 4 -1.07 9.43 7.84
N LEU A 5 -0.45 9.21 6.68
CA LEU A 5 -0.16 10.26 5.70
C LEU A 5 -1.44 11.03 5.30
N TRP A 6 -2.54 10.31 5.14
CA TRP A 6 -3.84 10.87 4.77
C TRP A 6 -4.57 11.59 5.90
N LEU A 7 -4.40 11.12 7.14
CA LEU A 7 -4.83 11.89 8.30
C LEU A 7 -4.04 13.20 8.38
N ASP A 8 -2.71 13.15 8.30
CA ASP A 8 -1.84 14.33 8.32
C ASP A 8 -2.26 15.35 7.24
N HIS A 9 -2.38 14.90 5.98
CA HIS A 9 -2.85 15.77 4.89
C HIS A 9 -4.20 16.42 5.20
N ALA A 10 -5.16 15.67 5.75
CA ALA A 10 -6.47 16.20 6.10
C ALA A 10 -6.42 17.19 7.29
N LEU A 11 -5.49 17.03 8.22
CA LEU A 11 -5.33 17.93 9.36
C LEU A 11 -4.70 19.27 8.97
N PHE A 12 -3.76 19.27 8.02
CA PHE A 12 -2.95 20.46 7.72
C PHE A 12 -3.29 21.17 6.42
N VAL A 13 -3.98 20.52 5.48
CA VAL A 13 -4.39 21.12 4.21
C VAL A 13 -5.90 21.37 4.22
N PRO A 14 -6.38 22.60 3.97
CA PRO A 14 -7.81 22.91 3.99
C PRO A 14 -8.57 22.36 2.79
N ASP A 15 -9.88 22.19 2.97
CA ASP A 15 -10.86 21.79 1.94
C ASP A 15 -10.57 20.43 1.28
N GLN A 16 -9.87 19.54 1.98
CA GLN A 16 -9.49 18.24 1.46
C GLN A 16 -10.54 17.18 1.73
N ARG A 17 -10.67 16.26 0.78
CA ARG A 17 -11.54 15.08 0.89
C ARG A 17 -10.67 13.86 0.71
N VAL A 18 -10.53 13.10 1.78
CA VAL A 18 -9.65 11.94 1.83
C VAL A 18 -10.50 10.68 1.96
N GLY A 19 -10.25 9.71 1.10
CA GLY A 19 -10.97 8.43 1.05
C GLY A 19 -10.00 7.26 1.17
N ILE A 20 -10.35 6.29 2.01
CA ILE A 20 -9.69 4.98 2.04
C ILE A 20 -10.71 3.91 1.63
N ILE A 21 -10.33 3.08 0.67
CA ILE A 21 -11.13 1.96 0.18
C ILE A 21 -10.52 0.66 0.67
N ALA A 22 -11.37 -0.26 1.13
CA ALA A 22 -10.99 -1.64 1.40
C ALA A 22 -11.93 -2.65 0.73
N HIS A 23 -11.57 -3.93 0.81
CA HIS A 23 -12.31 -5.03 0.20
C HIS A 23 -13.70 -5.23 0.82
N LYS A 24 -13.86 -5.16 2.14
CA LYS A 24 -15.17 -5.14 2.82
C LYS A 24 -15.29 -3.92 3.74
N LEU A 25 -16.51 -3.65 4.20
CA LEU A 25 -16.79 -2.49 5.05
C LEU A 25 -16.16 -2.67 6.43
N GLU A 26 -16.22 -3.87 6.98
CA GLU A 26 -15.67 -4.21 8.29
C GLU A 26 -14.14 -4.04 8.31
N ASP A 27 -13.47 -4.38 7.21
CA ASP A 27 -12.03 -4.16 7.05
C ASP A 27 -11.70 -2.66 6.94
N ALA A 28 -12.53 -1.90 6.22
CA ALA A 28 -12.41 -0.45 6.11
C ALA A 28 -12.58 0.23 7.48
N GLU A 29 -13.59 -0.16 8.26
CA GLU A 29 -13.86 0.35 9.61
C GLU A 29 -12.74 -0.03 10.58
N THR A 30 -12.18 -1.24 10.47
CA THR A 30 -11.00 -1.66 11.24
C THR A 30 -9.80 -0.77 10.93
N ILE A 31 -9.52 -0.51 9.64
CA ILE A 31 -8.47 0.43 9.23
C ILE A 31 -8.71 1.82 9.82
N PHE A 32 -9.95 2.31 9.79
CA PHE A 32 -10.29 3.62 10.31
C PHE A 32 -10.09 3.70 11.82
N ARG A 33 -10.65 2.75 12.58
CA ARG A 33 -10.53 2.68 14.04
C ARG A 33 -9.07 2.61 14.48
N ASP A 34 -8.32 1.65 13.93
CA ASP A 34 -7.00 1.30 14.46
C ASP A 34 -5.87 2.19 13.94
N LYS A 35 -6.08 2.87 12.80
CA LYS A 35 -5.04 3.73 12.20
C LYS A 35 -5.43 5.20 12.22
N VAL A 36 -6.61 5.55 11.73
CA VAL A 36 -7.01 6.96 11.58
C VAL A 36 -7.45 7.53 12.92
N ARG A 37 -8.46 6.92 13.54
CA ARG A 37 -9.02 7.40 14.80
C ARG A 37 -8.01 7.27 15.94
N PHE A 38 -7.35 6.11 16.06
CA PHE A 38 -6.27 5.93 17.03
C PHE A 38 -5.21 7.03 16.93
N ALA A 39 -4.73 7.36 15.73
CA ALA A 39 -3.72 8.40 15.57
C ALA A 39 -4.25 9.80 15.91
N TYR A 40 -5.49 10.13 15.54
CA TYR A 40 -6.11 11.40 15.91
C TYR A 40 -6.28 11.54 17.43
N ASP A 41 -6.80 10.51 18.08
CA ASP A 41 -7.07 10.50 19.52
C ASP A 41 -5.77 10.59 20.33
N ASN A 42 -4.66 10.07 19.79
CA ASN A 42 -3.32 10.14 20.38
C ASN A 42 -2.48 11.35 19.93
N LEU A 43 -3.06 12.33 19.24
CA LEU A 43 -2.35 13.59 18.99
C LEU A 43 -1.97 14.25 20.33
N PRO A 44 -0.82 14.95 20.39
CA PRO A 44 -0.53 15.85 21.50
C PRO A 44 -1.71 16.78 21.76
N GLU A 45 -2.06 16.97 23.03
CA GLU A 45 -3.25 17.72 23.45
C GLU A 45 -3.36 19.09 22.75
N ALA A 46 -2.26 19.85 22.72
CA ALA A 46 -2.20 21.15 22.05
C ALA A 46 -2.48 21.09 20.53
N LEU A 47 -2.20 19.97 19.85
CA LEU A 47 -2.56 19.80 18.44
C LEU A 47 -4.03 19.39 18.29
N ARG A 48 -4.50 18.45 19.12
CA ARG A 48 -5.89 17.98 19.08
C ARG A 48 -6.87 19.12 19.34
N ASP A 49 -6.56 20.01 20.29
CA ASP A 49 -7.37 21.20 20.61
C ASP A 49 -7.42 22.19 19.43
N ARG A 50 -6.35 22.29 18.65
CA ARG A 50 -6.27 23.14 17.46
C ARG A 50 -6.85 22.51 16.20
N MET A 51 -7.13 21.21 16.24
CA MET A 51 -7.68 20.44 15.13
C MET A 51 -9.02 19.79 15.52
N PRO A 52 -10.00 20.56 16.02
CA PRO A 52 -11.24 20.01 16.55
C PRO A 52 -12.08 19.31 15.47
N LEU A 53 -12.83 18.30 15.87
CA LEU A 53 -13.81 17.64 15.01
C LEU A 53 -15.12 18.42 14.97
N LYS A 54 -15.59 18.72 13.76
CA LYS A 54 -16.98 19.15 13.51
C LYS A 54 -17.94 17.96 13.61
N LYS A 55 -17.48 16.79 13.17
CA LYS A 55 -18.24 15.55 13.21
C LYS A 55 -17.31 14.35 13.33
N ALA A 56 -17.68 13.41 14.18
CA ALA A 56 -17.05 12.11 14.31
C ALA A 56 -18.10 11.02 14.13
N MET A 57 -17.82 10.04 13.29
CA MET A 57 -18.59 8.82 13.09
C MET A 57 -17.66 7.61 13.07
N GLU A 58 -18.23 6.41 12.99
CA GLU A 58 -17.48 5.16 12.88
C GLU A 58 -16.57 5.08 11.65
N SER A 59 -16.93 5.76 10.55
CA SER A 59 -16.19 5.69 9.28
C SER A 59 -15.85 7.06 8.68
N LEU A 60 -16.02 8.15 9.44
CA LEU A 60 -15.83 9.53 8.95
C LEU A 60 -15.40 10.47 10.08
N LEU A 61 -14.34 11.25 9.84
CA LEU A 61 -14.02 12.47 10.58
C LEU A 61 -14.18 13.69 9.67
N ILE A 62 -14.83 14.73 10.19
CA ILE A 62 -14.87 16.07 9.58
C ILE A 62 -14.21 17.04 10.55
N PHE A 63 -13.19 17.74 10.09
CA PHE A 63 -12.42 18.69 10.87
C PHE A 63 -13.06 20.09 10.80
N ALA A 64 -13.27 20.72 11.95
CA ALA A 64 -13.95 22.01 12.04
C ALA A 64 -13.04 23.18 11.62
N HIS A 65 -11.73 23.07 11.84
CA HIS A 65 -10.79 24.16 11.62
C HIS A 65 -10.47 24.44 10.15
N ASN A 66 -10.64 23.46 9.27
CA ASN A 66 -10.18 23.59 7.87
C ASN A 66 -11.12 22.97 6.83
N ASN A 67 -12.34 22.57 7.23
CA ASN A 67 -13.34 21.93 6.35
C ASN A 67 -12.86 20.64 5.66
N SER A 68 -11.76 20.03 6.10
CA SER A 68 -11.28 18.77 5.55
C SER A 68 -11.98 17.57 6.18
N SER A 69 -11.94 16.43 5.51
CA SER A 69 -12.52 15.19 6.02
C SER A 69 -11.75 13.96 5.57
N ILE A 70 -11.74 12.93 6.40
CA ILE A 70 -11.25 11.60 6.08
C ILE A 70 -12.36 10.58 6.31
N ARG A 71 -12.60 9.71 5.33
CA ARG A 71 -13.60 8.64 5.43
C ARG A 71 -13.12 7.32 4.85
N VAL A 72 -13.76 6.25 5.27
CA VAL A 72 -13.54 4.91 4.71
C VAL A 72 -14.81 4.38 4.06
N SER A 73 -14.66 3.55 3.04
CA SER A 73 -15.78 2.91 2.32
C SER A 73 -15.28 1.71 1.53
N THR A 74 -16.19 1.04 0.86
CA THR A 74 -15.89 0.04 -0.17
C THR A 74 -15.82 0.65 -1.58
N SER A 75 -16.31 1.88 -1.77
CA SER A 75 -16.30 2.62 -3.04
C SER A 75 -16.37 4.14 -2.81
N MET A 76 -15.80 4.94 -3.72
CA MET A 76 -15.73 6.40 -3.62
C MET A 76 -16.07 7.10 -4.95
N ARG A 77 -17.24 6.81 -5.52
CA ARG A 77 -17.71 7.43 -6.77
C ARG A 77 -18.23 8.85 -6.63
N THR A 78 -18.75 9.22 -5.47
CA THR A 78 -19.51 10.46 -5.30
C THR A 78 -18.69 11.55 -4.62
N GLY A 79 -18.73 12.73 -5.24
CA GLY A 79 -18.01 13.92 -4.82
C GLY A 79 -16.54 13.91 -5.27
N THR A 80 -15.84 14.98 -4.95
CA THR A 80 -14.41 15.10 -5.24
C THR A 80 -13.59 14.43 -4.13
N ILE A 81 -12.71 13.49 -4.48
CA ILE A 81 -11.75 12.88 -3.54
C ILE A 81 -10.35 13.32 -3.92
N HIS A 82 -9.74 14.17 -3.10
CA HIS A 82 -8.41 14.72 -3.38
C HIS A 82 -7.31 13.70 -3.07
N ARG A 83 -7.52 12.84 -2.08
CA ARG A 83 -6.58 11.78 -1.70
C ARG A 83 -7.33 10.46 -1.62
N LEU A 84 -6.96 9.51 -2.45
CA LEU A 84 -7.54 8.17 -2.46
C LEU A 84 -6.47 7.15 -2.07
N HIS A 85 -6.80 6.29 -1.12
CA HIS A 85 -6.04 5.10 -0.77
C HIS A 85 -6.86 3.86 -1.11
N VAL A 86 -6.32 2.93 -1.88
CA VAL A 86 -6.97 1.64 -2.15
C VAL A 86 -6.19 0.54 -1.46
N SER A 87 -6.74 0.08 -0.34
CA SER A 87 -6.15 -0.95 0.49
C SER A 87 -6.41 -2.35 -0.04
N GLU A 88 -5.31 -3.08 -0.24
CA GLU A 88 -5.28 -4.47 -0.70
C GLU A 88 -5.95 -4.68 -2.07
N MET A 89 -5.60 -3.85 -3.06
CA MET A 89 -6.19 -3.92 -4.40
C MET A 89 -5.95 -5.26 -5.12
N GLY A 90 -4.85 -5.95 -4.87
CA GLY A 90 -4.57 -7.30 -5.38
C GLY A 90 -5.61 -8.29 -4.89
N LYS A 91 -5.90 -8.29 -3.59
CA LYS A 91 -6.97 -9.10 -3.00
C LYS A 91 -8.35 -8.70 -3.54
N ILE A 92 -8.64 -7.41 -3.69
CA ILE A 92 -9.88 -6.93 -4.32
C ILE A 92 -10.01 -7.45 -5.75
N ALA A 93 -8.92 -7.41 -6.55
CA ALA A 93 -8.92 -7.87 -7.93
C ALA A 93 -9.11 -9.39 -8.04
N ALA A 94 -8.56 -10.16 -7.11
CA ALA A 94 -8.69 -11.62 -7.07
C ALA A 94 -10.09 -12.08 -6.61
N GLU A 95 -10.58 -11.57 -5.47
CA GLU A 95 -11.85 -12.00 -4.87
C GLU A 95 -13.07 -11.29 -5.48
N PHE A 96 -12.93 -10.01 -5.86
CA PHE A 96 -14.03 -9.15 -6.29
C PHE A 96 -13.69 -8.41 -7.61
N PRO A 97 -13.44 -9.12 -8.73
CA PRO A 97 -12.94 -8.51 -9.97
C PRO A 97 -13.85 -7.41 -10.53
N LYS A 98 -15.17 -7.57 -10.43
CA LYS A 98 -16.14 -6.52 -10.82
C LYS A 98 -15.98 -5.24 -10.00
N LYS A 99 -15.64 -5.36 -8.71
CA LYS A 99 -15.37 -4.23 -7.83
C LYS A 99 -14.04 -3.58 -8.18
N ALA A 100 -13.01 -4.35 -8.53
CA ALA A 100 -11.75 -3.76 -9.00
C ALA A 100 -11.96 -2.91 -10.27
N ILE A 101 -12.76 -3.39 -11.23
CA ILE A 101 -13.14 -2.63 -12.43
C ILE A 101 -13.97 -1.39 -12.07
N GLU A 102 -14.90 -1.51 -11.12
CA GLU A 102 -15.68 -0.39 -10.59
C GLU A 102 -14.76 0.71 -10.06
N LEU A 103 -13.74 0.35 -9.27
CA LEU A 103 -12.77 1.30 -8.72
C LEU A 103 -12.02 2.07 -9.81
N THR A 104 -11.52 1.36 -10.84
CA THR A 104 -10.74 2.00 -11.92
C THR A 104 -11.61 2.84 -12.85
N THR A 105 -12.88 2.48 -13.03
CA THR A 105 -13.81 3.20 -13.92
C THR A 105 -14.65 4.27 -13.21
N GLY A 106 -14.73 4.25 -11.88
CA GLY A 106 -15.59 5.14 -11.10
C GLY A 106 -14.87 5.91 -10.00
N SER A 107 -14.18 5.21 -9.10
CA SER A 107 -13.50 5.87 -7.97
C SER A 107 -12.24 6.63 -8.39
N PHE A 108 -11.48 6.12 -9.36
CA PHE A 108 -10.24 6.77 -9.82
C PHE A 108 -10.52 8.07 -10.59
N PRO A 109 -11.50 8.13 -11.53
CA PRO A 109 -11.87 9.37 -12.20
C PRO A 109 -12.43 10.46 -11.27
N ALA A 110 -12.92 10.10 -10.07
CA ALA A 110 -13.38 11.07 -9.08
C ALA A 110 -12.23 11.85 -8.40
N VAL A 111 -10.97 11.43 -8.62
CA VAL A 111 -9.78 12.10 -8.13
C VAL A 111 -9.33 13.17 -9.13
N PRO A 112 -9.22 14.45 -8.73
CA PRO A 112 -8.84 15.53 -9.64
C PRO A 112 -7.47 15.33 -10.28
N THR A 113 -7.39 15.51 -11.59
CA THR A 113 -6.13 15.56 -12.32
C THR A 113 -5.30 16.77 -11.88
N GLY A 114 -4.01 16.55 -11.62
CA GLY A 114 -3.01 17.60 -11.34
C GLY A 114 -2.69 17.83 -9.86
N HIS A 115 -3.67 17.75 -8.96
CA HIS A 115 -3.43 17.93 -7.51
C HIS A 115 -4.02 16.80 -6.65
N GLY A 116 -4.78 15.87 -7.25
CA GLY A 116 -5.24 14.66 -6.59
C GLY A 116 -4.14 13.58 -6.57
N ILE A 117 -4.20 12.69 -5.57
CA ILE A 117 -3.25 11.58 -5.44
C ILE A 117 -4.03 10.28 -5.18
N ILE A 118 -3.69 9.24 -5.95
CA ILE A 118 -4.14 7.87 -5.72
C ILE A 118 -2.94 7.05 -5.24
N VAL A 119 -3.08 6.42 -4.07
CA VAL A 119 -2.14 5.41 -3.57
C VAL A 119 -2.84 4.06 -3.58
N ILE A 120 -2.19 3.07 -4.18
CA ILE A 120 -2.64 1.69 -4.24
C ILE A 120 -1.58 0.86 -3.54
N GLU A 121 -1.93 0.18 -2.46
CA GLU A 121 -1.06 -0.80 -1.81
C GLU A 121 -1.69 -2.19 -1.82
N SER A 122 -0.89 -3.20 -2.16
CA SER A 122 -1.30 -4.60 -2.02
C SER A 122 -0.12 -5.55 -2.19
N THR A 123 -0.32 -6.80 -1.78
CA THR A 123 0.44 -7.96 -2.24
C THR A 123 -0.09 -8.47 -3.58
N ALA A 124 0.77 -9.03 -4.41
CA ALA A 124 0.36 -9.60 -5.69
C ALA A 124 -0.39 -10.93 -5.47
N GLU A 125 -1.60 -11.04 -6.04
CA GLU A 125 -2.48 -12.22 -5.98
C GLU A 125 -2.64 -12.82 -7.39
N GLY A 126 -1.51 -13.16 -8.02
CA GLY A 126 -1.46 -13.74 -9.37
C GLY A 126 -1.08 -12.76 -10.49
N LYS A 127 -1.27 -13.21 -11.73
CA LYS A 127 -0.79 -12.53 -12.97
C LYS A 127 -1.91 -11.95 -13.83
N ALA A 128 -3.05 -11.62 -13.22
CA ALA A 128 -4.23 -11.12 -13.92
C ALA A 128 -5.00 -10.11 -13.07
N GLY A 129 -5.96 -9.42 -13.68
CA GLY A 129 -6.82 -8.43 -13.01
C GLY A 129 -6.25 -7.01 -12.99
N GLU A 130 -7.07 -6.07 -12.50
CA GLU A 130 -6.79 -4.63 -12.53
C GLU A 130 -5.48 -4.26 -11.82
N PHE A 131 -5.22 -4.85 -10.64
CA PHE A 131 -3.98 -4.56 -9.90
C PHE A 131 -2.74 -4.96 -10.70
N TYR A 132 -2.72 -6.17 -11.27
CA TYR A 132 -1.60 -6.65 -12.09
C TYR A 132 -1.37 -5.75 -13.31
N ALA A 133 -2.45 -5.36 -14.00
CA ALA A 133 -2.38 -4.47 -15.16
C ALA A 133 -1.81 -3.09 -14.78
N ILE A 134 -2.27 -2.49 -13.69
CA ILE A 134 -1.77 -1.19 -13.20
C ILE A 134 -0.31 -1.30 -12.77
N ALA A 135 0.04 -2.29 -11.96
CA ALA A 135 1.38 -2.49 -11.43
C ALA A 135 2.41 -2.69 -12.55
N ASN A 136 2.14 -3.59 -13.49
CA ASN A 136 3.04 -3.86 -14.61
C ASN A 136 3.21 -2.64 -15.53
N LYS A 137 2.12 -1.94 -15.82
CA LYS A 137 2.18 -0.72 -16.63
C LYS A 137 3.04 0.34 -15.93
N ALA A 138 2.83 0.56 -14.64
CA ALA A 138 3.60 1.51 -13.85
C ALA A 138 5.09 1.13 -13.78
N GLU A 139 5.41 -0.16 -13.61
CA GLU A 139 6.77 -0.67 -13.62
C GLU A 139 7.44 -0.47 -14.99
N GLN A 140 6.76 -0.83 -16.09
CA GLN A 140 7.28 -0.68 -17.44
C GLN A 140 7.54 0.80 -17.78
N GLN A 141 6.58 1.68 -17.47
CA GLN A 141 6.74 3.13 -17.65
C GLN A 141 7.91 3.65 -16.82
N GLN A 142 8.09 3.16 -15.58
CA GLN A 142 9.22 3.57 -14.75
C GLN A 142 10.57 3.13 -15.35
N LYS A 143 10.67 1.93 -15.91
CA LYS A 143 11.88 1.45 -16.61
C LYS A 143 12.19 2.33 -17.83
N GLU A 144 11.17 2.63 -18.63
CA GLU A 144 11.28 3.54 -19.78
C GLU A 144 11.74 4.95 -19.36
N ARG A 145 11.17 5.51 -18.29
CA ARG A 145 11.57 6.82 -17.74
C ARG A 145 13.02 6.83 -17.30
N ARG A 146 13.49 5.78 -16.64
CA ARG A 146 14.90 5.65 -16.24
C ARG A 146 15.84 5.59 -17.43
N ALA A 147 15.44 4.89 -18.50
CA ALA A 147 16.24 4.77 -19.71
C ALA A 147 16.29 6.08 -20.53
N THR A 148 15.20 6.84 -20.56
CA THR A 148 15.05 8.03 -21.42
C THR A 148 15.28 9.36 -20.71
N GLY A 149 15.22 9.38 -19.38
CA GLY A 149 15.25 10.60 -18.57
C GLY A 149 13.95 11.41 -18.61
N ARG A 150 12.85 10.89 -19.20
CA ARG A 150 11.59 11.65 -19.27
C ARG A 150 10.94 11.81 -17.89
N PRO A 151 10.29 12.96 -17.62
CA PRO A 151 9.56 13.15 -16.36
C PRO A 151 8.32 12.24 -16.28
N ILE A 152 7.82 12.06 -15.05
CA ILE A 152 6.57 11.34 -14.81
C ILE A 152 5.38 12.11 -15.39
N GLY A 153 4.48 11.41 -16.07
CA GLY A 153 3.25 12.00 -16.60
C GLY A 153 2.23 12.29 -15.48
N VAL A 154 1.35 13.25 -15.71
CA VAL A 154 0.33 13.69 -14.72
C VAL A 154 -0.60 12.56 -14.27
N ASN A 155 -0.85 11.57 -15.13
CA ASN A 155 -1.72 10.42 -14.86
C ASN A 155 -0.94 9.10 -14.73
N GLU A 156 0.40 9.15 -14.61
CA GLU A 156 1.21 7.96 -14.44
C GLU A 156 1.39 7.61 -12.97
N PHE A 157 1.34 6.31 -12.68
CA PHE A 157 1.70 5.82 -11.36
C PHE A 157 3.22 5.72 -11.22
N GLN A 158 3.72 6.09 -10.05
CA GLN A 158 5.08 5.77 -9.63
C GLN A 158 5.09 4.40 -8.95
N PHE A 159 5.88 3.47 -9.50
CA PHE A 159 5.93 2.10 -9.03
C PHE A 159 6.92 1.97 -7.86
N HIS A 160 6.43 1.42 -6.76
CA HIS A 160 7.23 1.12 -5.57
C HIS A 160 7.08 -0.36 -5.25
N PHE A 161 8.22 -1.04 -5.13
CA PHE A 161 8.29 -2.43 -4.69
C PHE A 161 9.13 -2.51 -3.42
N PHE A 162 8.57 -3.15 -2.39
CA PHE A 162 9.18 -3.31 -1.07
C PHE A 162 9.49 -4.79 -0.83
N PRO A 163 10.58 -5.30 -1.43
CA PRO A 163 10.97 -6.69 -1.25
C PRO A 163 11.49 -6.96 0.16
N TRP A 164 11.29 -8.21 0.60
CA TRP A 164 11.71 -8.67 1.93
C TRP A 164 13.24 -8.55 2.14
N TRP A 165 14.05 -8.80 1.11
CA TRP A 165 15.52 -8.79 1.23
C TRP A 165 16.12 -7.39 1.47
N ARG A 166 15.32 -6.31 1.37
CA ARG A 166 15.78 -4.97 1.74
C ARG A 166 15.68 -4.68 3.24
N ASP A 167 14.93 -5.49 3.99
CA ASP A 167 14.86 -5.35 5.43
C ASP A 167 16.06 -6.07 6.09
N PRO A 168 16.95 -5.36 6.80
CA PRO A 168 18.11 -5.98 7.43
C PRO A 168 17.73 -6.96 8.55
N THR A 169 16.49 -6.88 9.07
CA THR A 169 15.98 -7.77 10.12
C THR A 169 15.55 -9.14 9.59
N TYR A 170 15.34 -9.29 8.27
CA TYR A 170 14.96 -10.55 7.64
C TYR A 170 16.18 -11.41 7.34
N ARG A 171 16.89 -11.76 8.42
CA ARG A 171 18.19 -12.40 8.41
C ARG A 171 18.36 -13.22 9.69
N LEU A 172 19.01 -14.37 9.59
CA LEU A 172 19.49 -15.09 10.76
C LEU A 172 20.94 -14.70 11.09
N PRO A 173 21.28 -14.55 12.39
CA PRO A 173 22.66 -14.47 12.85
C PRO A 173 23.50 -15.66 12.36
N PRO A 174 24.82 -15.49 12.13
CA PRO A 174 25.67 -16.54 11.55
C PRO A 174 25.66 -17.87 12.31
N ASP A 175 25.57 -17.81 13.63
CA ASP A 175 25.51 -18.98 14.52
C ASP A 175 24.21 -19.77 14.37
N GLN A 176 23.12 -19.13 13.94
CA GLN A 176 21.85 -19.78 13.65
C GLN A 176 21.75 -20.21 12.18
N ALA A 177 22.22 -19.36 11.26
CA ALA A 177 22.18 -19.59 9.82
C ALA A 177 22.88 -20.91 9.43
N ARG A 178 24.01 -21.26 10.08
CA ARG A 178 24.74 -22.52 9.84
C ARG A 178 23.93 -23.79 10.12
N HIS A 179 22.86 -23.69 10.90
CA HIS A 179 22.00 -24.82 11.24
C HIS A 179 20.84 -25.01 10.25
N VAL A 180 20.59 -24.03 9.38
CA VAL A 180 19.59 -24.13 8.32
C VAL A 180 20.20 -24.85 7.11
N ARG A 181 19.61 -25.97 6.71
CA ARG A 181 20.02 -26.67 5.50
C ARG A 181 19.41 -25.97 4.29
N ILE A 182 20.26 -25.42 3.42
CA ILE A 182 19.87 -24.82 2.15
C ILE A 182 20.40 -25.73 1.04
N SER A 183 19.48 -26.31 0.28
CA SER A 183 19.78 -27.18 -0.85
C SER A 183 20.33 -26.40 -2.05
N ALA A 184 20.98 -27.10 -2.98
CA ALA A 184 21.45 -26.50 -4.23
C ALA A 184 20.30 -25.88 -5.06
N LYS A 185 19.11 -26.49 -5.03
CA LYS A 185 17.92 -25.96 -5.70
C LYS A 185 17.47 -24.62 -5.11
N GLU A 186 17.58 -24.46 -3.79
CA GLU A 186 17.22 -23.22 -3.11
C GLU A 186 18.24 -22.12 -3.36
N HIS A 187 19.53 -22.45 -3.35
CA HIS A 187 20.56 -21.52 -3.80
C HIS A 187 20.28 -21.02 -5.21
N ALA A 188 19.99 -21.93 -6.15
CA ALA A 188 19.65 -21.57 -7.53
C ALA A 188 18.39 -20.69 -7.64
N TYR A 189 17.39 -20.89 -6.76
CA TYR A 189 16.24 -20.00 -6.67
C TYR A 189 16.67 -18.58 -6.29
N PHE A 190 17.47 -18.42 -5.23
CA PHE A 190 17.96 -17.10 -4.82
C PHE A 190 18.85 -16.46 -5.87
N ASP A 191 19.73 -17.23 -6.52
CA ASP A 191 20.61 -16.73 -7.58
C ASP A 191 19.78 -16.21 -8.77
N THR A 192 18.66 -16.87 -9.08
CA THR A 192 17.70 -16.38 -10.09
C THR A 192 17.06 -15.06 -9.65
N VAL A 193 16.67 -14.94 -8.38
CA VAL A 193 16.09 -13.70 -7.85
C VAL A 193 17.10 -12.56 -7.90
N GLU A 194 18.35 -12.80 -7.45
CA GLU A 194 19.45 -11.84 -7.51
C GLU A 194 19.69 -11.33 -8.93
N GLY A 195 19.74 -12.25 -9.92
CA GLY A 195 19.93 -11.90 -11.32
C GLY A 195 18.75 -11.14 -11.94
N VAL A 196 17.51 -11.49 -11.62
CA VAL A 196 16.31 -10.84 -12.17
C VAL A 196 16.06 -9.48 -11.52
N MET A 197 16.31 -9.37 -10.21
CA MET A 197 16.00 -8.19 -9.41
C MET A 197 17.17 -7.24 -9.22
N ASP A 198 18.37 -7.61 -9.70
CA ASP A 198 19.62 -6.87 -9.52
C ASP A 198 19.85 -6.55 -8.03
N CYS A 199 19.91 -7.61 -7.22
CA CYS A 199 20.08 -7.53 -5.77
C CYS A 199 21.01 -8.61 -5.22
N ASP A 200 21.46 -8.43 -3.97
CA ASP A 200 22.25 -9.42 -3.23
C ASP A 200 21.43 -10.00 -2.08
N ILE A 201 21.39 -11.33 -1.95
CA ILE A 201 20.73 -12.07 -0.88
C ILE A 201 21.76 -13.00 -0.24
N ASP A 202 22.34 -12.57 0.87
CA ASP A 202 23.39 -13.36 1.50
C ASP A 202 22.87 -14.56 2.31
N ILE A 203 23.82 -15.34 2.83
CA ILE A 203 23.53 -16.61 3.51
C ILE A 203 22.59 -16.45 4.72
N GLY A 204 22.67 -15.32 5.44
CA GLY A 204 21.81 -15.09 6.60
C GLY A 204 20.37 -14.83 6.18
N GLN A 205 20.17 -14.12 5.06
CA GLN A 205 18.85 -13.86 4.49
C GLN A 205 18.25 -15.11 3.81
N ARG A 206 19.07 -15.87 3.07
CA ARG A 206 18.65 -17.17 2.50
C ARG A 206 18.20 -18.13 3.62
N ALA A 207 19.01 -18.25 4.68
CA ALA A 207 18.70 -19.09 5.83
C ALA A 207 17.41 -18.66 6.54
N TRP A 208 17.20 -17.35 6.72
CA TRP A 208 15.96 -16.81 7.28
C TRP A 208 14.74 -17.18 6.43
N TYR A 209 14.84 -17.02 5.11
CA TYR A 209 13.75 -17.32 4.19
C TYR A 209 13.38 -18.81 4.24
N ILE A 210 14.37 -19.72 4.15
CA ILE A 210 14.13 -21.16 4.17
C ILE A 210 13.55 -21.61 5.52
N SER A 211 14.15 -21.17 6.62
CA SER A 211 13.63 -21.47 7.96
C SER A 211 12.20 -20.97 8.15
N THR A 212 11.88 -19.78 7.63
CA THR A 212 10.54 -19.21 7.70
C THR A 212 9.54 -19.98 6.83
N ARG A 213 9.92 -20.29 5.58
CA ARG A 213 9.10 -21.10 4.66
C ARG A 213 8.74 -22.45 5.28
N ASP A 214 9.74 -23.17 5.76
CA ASP A 214 9.57 -24.54 6.27
C ASP A 214 8.78 -24.60 7.57
N SER A 215 8.78 -23.50 8.34
CA SER A 215 8.07 -23.43 9.62
C SER A 215 6.68 -22.80 9.52
N ARG A 216 6.46 -21.87 8.57
CA ARG A 216 5.28 -20.97 8.57
C ARG A 216 4.50 -20.96 7.27
N PHE A 217 5.06 -21.37 6.14
CA PHE A 217 4.32 -21.34 4.87
C PHE A 217 3.64 -22.70 4.65
N ALA A 218 2.32 -22.67 4.40
CA ALA A 218 1.50 -23.88 4.24
C ALA A 218 1.80 -24.67 2.96
N ALA A 219 2.55 -24.09 2.01
CA ALA A 219 3.05 -24.75 0.82
C ALA A 219 4.36 -24.09 0.36
N SER A 220 5.28 -24.90 -0.18
CA SER A 220 6.45 -24.39 -0.90
C SER A 220 5.98 -23.64 -2.16
N PRO A 221 6.40 -22.38 -2.39
CA PRO A 221 6.06 -21.63 -3.60
C PRO A 221 6.65 -22.26 -4.86
#